data_AF-A0A8T2AF84-F1
#
_entry.id   AF-A0A8T2AF84-F1
#
_cell.length_a   1.000
_cell.length_b   1.000
_cell.length_c   1.000
_cell.angle_alpha   90.00
_cell.angle_beta   90.00
_cell.angle_gamma   90.00
#
_symmetry.space_group_name_H-M   'P 1'
#
loop_
_entity.id
_entity.type
_entity.pdbx_description
1 polymer ?
#
loop_
_entity_poly.entity_id
_entity_poly.type
_entity_poly.pdbx_seq_one_letter_code
_entity_poly.pdbx_strand_id
1 'polypeptide(L)' 'MPCNPELIVAGSNQSYPSSNQFDYGVDNLQYPRKYVIWSSTMNSYILPIYIVSFRSPHLIGLSGLGRARSRFG' A
#
# COMPACT_ATOMS: atom_id res chain seq x y z
N MET A 1 21.32 9.82 8.53
CA MET A 1 20.43 9.66 9.68
C MET A 1 19.97 8.22 9.69
N PRO A 2 20.05 7.48 10.79
CA PRO A 2 19.56 6.12 10.83
C PRO A 2 18.04 6.14 10.63
N CYS A 3 17.56 5.44 9.60
CA CYS A 3 16.16 5.21 9.32
C CYS A 3 15.55 4.37 10.46
N ASN A 4 14.73 4.96 11.33
CA ASN A 4 14.13 4.28 12.48
C ASN A 4 12.72 3.78 12.15
N PRO A 5 12.51 2.45 12.05
CA PRO A 5 11.21 1.87 11.82
C PRO A 5 10.36 1.81 13.11
N GLU A 6 9.08 2.09 12.98
CA GLU A 6 8.06 1.83 14.00
C GLU A 6 7.30 0.53 13.68
N LEU A 7 7.07 -0.32 14.67
CA LEU A 7 6.23 -1.52 14.48
C LEU A 7 4.74 -1.13 14.49
N ILE A 8 4.03 -1.41 13.40
CA ILE A 8 2.60 -1.11 13.26
C ILE A 8 1.78 -2.39 13.36
N VAL A 9 0.93 -2.44 14.39
CA VAL A 9 0.01 -3.56 14.61
C VAL A 9 -1.12 -3.51 13.58
N ALA A 10 -1.51 -4.67 13.05
CA ALA A 10 -2.64 -4.78 12.14
C ALA A 10 -3.93 -4.26 12.81
N GLY A 11 -4.65 -3.36 12.13
CA GLY A 11 -5.83 -2.70 12.68
C GLY A 11 -5.52 -1.47 13.56
N SER A 12 -4.27 -1.02 13.60
CA SER A 12 -3.91 0.25 14.24
C SER A 12 -4.66 1.43 13.60
N ASN A 13 -5.11 2.37 14.45
CA ASN A 13 -5.70 3.64 14.02
C ASN A 13 -4.66 4.75 13.84
N GLN A 14 -3.35 4.42 13.85
CA GLN A 14 -2.29 5.39 13.65
C GLN A 14 -2.33 5.98 12.23
N SER A 15 -2.31 7.31 12.18
CA SER A 15 -2.22 8.10 10.94
C SER A 15 -0.92 8.91 10.84
N TYR A 16 -0.11 8.87 11.90
CA TYR A 16 1.18 9.53 12.06
C TYR A 16 2.08 8.68 12.98
N PRO A 17 3.41 8.91 13.01
CA PRO A 17 4.31 8.18 13.90
C PRO A 17 3.90 8.36 15.36
N SER A 18 4.09 7.34 16.22
CA SER A 18 3.83 7.52 17.66
C SER A 18 4.74 8.56 18.33
N SER A 19 5.89 8.85 17.71
CA SER A 19 6.84 9.86 18.17
C SER A 19 7.77 10.32 17.04
N ASN A 20 8.39 11.49 17.21
CA ASN A 20 9.28 12.13 16.25
C ASN A 20 10.61 11.40 16.00
N GLN A 21 10.88 10.30 16.72
CA GLN A 21 12.05 9.44 16.55
C GLN A 21 11.87 8.38 15.46
N PHE A 22 10.66 8.22 14.92
CA PHE A 22 10.33 7.23 13.90
C PHE A 22 10.07 7.89 12.55
N ASP A 23 10.60 7.28 11.50
CA ASP A 23 10.53 7.81 10.14
C ASP A 23 9.41 7.16 9.30
N TYR A 24 9.21 5.85 9.47
CA TYR A 24 8.23 5.03 8.75
C TYR A 24 7.77 3.85 9.61
N GLY A 25 6.62 3.26 9.25
CA GLY A 25 6.09 2.06 9.89
C GLY A 25 6.43 0.78 9.13
N VAL A 26 6.53 -0.34 9.86
CA VAL A 26 6.69 -1.70 9.32
C VAL A 26 5.78 -2.70 10.03
N ASP A 27 5.44 -3.79 9.37
CA ASP A 27 4.69 -4.89 9.98
C ASP A 27 5.58 -5.86 10.79
N ASN A 28 6.88 -5.88 10.51
CA ASN A 28 7.86 -6.67 11.24
C ASN A 28 9.23 -5.99 11.22
N LEU A 29 9.88 -5.86 12.38
CA LEU A 29 11.18 -5.19 12.51
C LEU A 29 12.35 -5.98 11.89
N GLN A 30 12.26 -7.31 11.87
CA GLN A 30 13.33 -8.18 11.38
C GLN A 30 13.15 -8.52 9.89
N TYR A 31 11.92 -8.78 9.46
CA TYR A 31 11.56 -9.21 8.11
C TYR A 31 10.33 -8.47 7.58
N PRO A 32 10.44 -7.16 7.33
CA PRO A 32 9.32 -6.32 6.88
C PRO A 32 8.78 -6.77 5.52
N ARG A 33 7.45 -6.90 5.41
CA ARG A 33 6.73 -7.19 4.16
C ARG A 33 5.81 -6.06 3.74
N LYS A 34 5.47 -5.16 4.67
CA LYS A 34 4.64 -3.98 4.43
C LYS A 34 5.28 -2.79 5.10
N TYR A 35 5.28 -1.67 4.40
CA TYR A 35 5.81 -0.40 4.87
C TYR A 35 4.71 0.65 4.86
N VAL A 36 4.70 1.50 5.88
CA VAL A 36 3.77 2.62 6.02
C VAL A 36 4.59 3.91 5.98
N ILE A 37 4.34 4.73 4.97
CA ILE A 37 4.89 6.09 4.92
C ILE A 37 3.75 7.04 5.28
N TRP A 38 3.97 7.85 6.31
CA TRP A 38 2.98 8.80 6.80
C TRP A 38 2.80 9.95 5.81
N SER A 39 1.58 10.46 5.68
CA SER A 39 1.29 11.57 4.77
C SER A 39 2.09 12.83 5.08
N SER A 40 2.44 13.04 6.36
CA SER A 40 3.30 14.13 6.83
C SER A 40 4.72 14.08 6.26
N THR A 41 5.22 12.89 5.90
CA THR A 41 6.58 12.69 5.35
C THR A 41 6.56 12.27 3.87
N MET A 42 5.40 11.90 3.33
CA MET A 42 5.22 11.38 1.97
C MET A 42 5.77 12.30 0.88
N ASN A 43 5.53 13.62 1.00
CA ASN A 43 5.91 14.59 -0.04
C ASN A 43 7.42 14.91 -0.08
N SER A 44 8.17 14.51 0.93
CA SER A 44 9.58 14.89 1.07
C SER A 44 10.54 13.77 0.67
N TYR A 45 10.10 12.51 0.65
CA TYR A 45 11.01 11.36 0.61
C TYR A 45 10.64 10.25 -0.37
N ILE A 46 9.53 10.35 -1.11
CA ILE A 46 9.15 9.33 -2.10
C ILE A 46 9.48 9.83 -3.51
N LEU A 47 10.44 9.17 -4.17
CA LEU A 47 10.73 9.35 -5.59
C LEU A 47 10.28 8.10 -6.37
N PRO A 48 9.16 8.17 -7.11
CA PRO A 48 8.77 7.07 -7.99
C PRO A 48 9.73 7.01 -9.19
N ILE A 49 10.61 6.02 -9.20
CA ILE A 49 11.64 5.84 -10.23
C ILE A 49 11.16 4.99 -11.42
N TYR A 50 10.21 4.09 -11.20
CA TYR A 50 9.72 3.15 -12.22
C TYR A 50 8.22 2.93 -12.10
N ILE A 51 7.59 2.63 -13.24
CA ILE A 51 6.20 2.20 -13.34
C ILE A 51 6.20 0.80 -13.93
N VAL A 52 5.53 -0.14 -13.27
CA VAL A 52 5.43 -1.54 -13.72
C VAL A 52 3.99 -1.83 -14.14
N SER A 53 3.83 -2.33 -15.37
CA SER A 53 2.54 -2.73 -15.93
C SER A 53 2.51 -4.24 -16.16
N PHE A 54 1.48 -4.93 -15.66
CA PHE A 54 1.31 -6.38 -15.83
C PHE A 54 -0.16 -6.74 -16.08
N ARG A 55 -0.40 -7.92 -16.68
CA ARG A 55 -1.74 -8.48 -16.86
C ARG A 55 -1.91 -9.68 -15.94
N SER A 56 -2.96 -9.67 -15.11
CA SER A 56 -3.29 -10.81 -14.24
C SER A 56 -4.34 -11.71 -14.91
N PRO A 57 -4.06 -13.01 -15.13
CA PRO A 57 -5.03 -13.93 -15.73
C PRO A 57 -6.24 -14.18 -14.82
N HIS A 58 -6.09 -14.01 -13.50
CA HIS A 58 -7.16 -14.25 -12.52
C HIS A 58 -8.14 -13.08 -12.37
N LEU A 59 -7.80 -11.87 -12.81
CA LEU A 59 -8.71 -10.72 -12.78
C LEU A 59 -9.66 -10.67 -13.98
N ILE A 60 -9.47 -11.55 -14.98
CA ILE A 60 -10.26 -11.62 -16.21
C ILE A 60 -11.70 -12.15 -15.95
N GLY A 61 -11.94 -12.84 -14.82
CA GLY A 61 -13.26 -13.36 -14.44
C GLY A 61 -14.22 -12.33 -13.84
N LEU A 62 -13.72 -11.21 -13.28
CA LEU A 62 -14.56 -10.17 -12.66
C LEU A 62 -15.09 -9.13 -13.66
N SER A 63 -14.49 -9.04 -14.85
CA SER A 63 -15.01 -8.23 -15.96
C SER A 63 -16.29 -8.79 -16.61
N GLY A 64 -16.73 -10.00 -16.23
CA GLY A 64 -17.86 -10.70 -16.85
C GLY A 64 -19.25 -10.29 -16.37
N LEU A 65 -19.39 -9.58 -15.23
CA LEU A 65 -20.71 -9.23 -14.67
C LEU A 65 -21.36 -8.00 -15.35
N GLY A 66 -20.71 -7.41 -16.36
CA GLY A 66 -21.20 -6.22 -17.07
C GLY A 66 -21.96 -6.48 -18.36
N ARG A 67 -22.11 -7.74 -18.81
CA ARG A 67 -22.78 -8.03 -20.10
C ARG A 67 -24.15 -8.66 -19.89
N ALA A 68 -25.09 -7.87 -19.37
CA ALA A 68 -26.51 -8.12 -19.56
C ALA A 68 -26.79 -8.04 -21.07
N ARG A 69 -26.79 -9.20 -21.75
CA ARG A 69 -27.30 -9.33 -23.11
C ARG A 69 -28.80 -9.07 -23.06
N SER A 70 -29.23 -7.88 -23.50
CA SER A 70 -30.62 -7.69 -23.94
C SER A 70 -30.86 -8.67 -25.09
N ARG A 71 -31.65 -9.71 -24.84
CA ARG A 71 -32.28 -10.52 -25.88
C ARG A 71 -33.56 -9.79 -26.26
N PHE A 72 -33.57 -9.17 -27.42
CA PHE A 72 -34.81 -8.94 -28.15
C PHE A 72 -35.27 -10.29 -28.71
N GLY A 73 -36.50 -10.66 -28.37
CA GLY A 73 -37.27 -11.78 -28.87
C GLY A 73 -38.73 -11.47 -28.65
#